data_AF-A0A818D0G9-F1
#
_entry.id   AF-A0A818D0G9-F1
#
_cell.length_a   1.000
_cell.length_b   1.000
_cell.length_c   1.000
_cell.angle_alpha   90.00
_cell.angle_beta   90.00
_cell.angle_gamma   90.00
#
_symmetry.space_group_name_H-M   'P 1'
#
loop_
_entity.id
_entity.type
_entity.pdbx_description
1 polymer ?
#
loop_
_entity_poly.entity_id
_entity_poly.type
_entity_poly.pdbx_seq_one_letter_code
_entity_poly.pdbx_strand_id
1 'polypeptide(L)'
;MFGFGRKSFESKEGFHWNTIMSIIAGVLFAIGWWIIIDMSCQYPQQSDFNRIYHIIGIVATLALILANSVSNSQISSYNNASVRIGARLILFISFIFVFGSFIASVWVLFGYYVAYKKERLYPGLAIFGQNLAILISTLILKLSRKENILY
;
A
#
# COMPACT_ATOMS: atom_id res chain seq x y z
N MET A 1 0.85 42.35 8.43
CA MET A 1 -0.54 41.92 8.15
C MET A 1 -0.70 41.07 6.87
N PHE A 2 0.38 40.71 6.14
CA PHE A 2 0.32 39.96 4.87
C PHE A 2 0.27 38.40 4.99
N GLY A 3 0.24 37.84 6.20
CA GLY A 3 0.35 36.38 6.42
C GLY A 3 -0.96 35.59 6.45
N PHE A 4 -2.12 36.24 6.67
CA PHE A 4 -3.39 35.54 6.85
C PHE A 4 -3.96 35.02 5.52
N GLY A 5 -3.80 35.77 4.43
CA GLY A 5 -4.22 35.35 3.08
C GLY A 5 -3.44 34.14 2.59
N ARG A 6 -2.11 34.13 2.72
CA ARG A 6 -1.25 33.05 2.23
C ARG A 6 -1.58 31.69 2.88
N LYS A 7 -1.83 31.66 4.19
CA LYS A 7 -2.23 30.46 4.94
C LYS A 7 -3.59 29.91 4.49
N SER A 8 -4.53 30.78 4.12
CA SER A 8 -5.84 30.40 3.58
C SER A 8 -5.75 29.80 2.17
N PHE A 9 -4.77 30.19 1.36
CA PHE A 9 -4.56 29.61 0.03
C PHE A 9 -3.84 28.26 0.13
N GLU A 10 -2.79 28.18 0.94
CA GLU A 10 -2.04 26.93 1.17
C GLU A 10 -2.90 25.81 1.79
N SER A 11 -3.87 26.17 2.65
CA SER A 11 -4.79 25.17 3.25
C SER A 11 -5.77 24.58 2.22
N LYS A 12 -6.25 25.39 1.27
CA LYS A 12 -7.12 24.94 0.17
C LYS A 12 -6.36 24.04 -0.81
N GLU A 13 -5.12 24.40 -1.14
CA GLU A 13 -4.26 23.58 -2.02
C GLU A 13 -3.90 22.24 -1.37
N GLY A 14 -3.61 22.22 -0.07
CA GLY A 14 -3.37 20.98 0.68
C GLY A 14 -4.57 20.05 0.71
N PHE A 15 -5.79 20.60 0.84
CA PHE A 15 -7.02 19.79 0.80
C PHE A 15 -7.22 19.13 -0.58
N HIS A 16 -7.10 19.89 -1.67
CA HIS A 16 -7.24 19.35 -3.03
C HIS A 16 -6.18 18.27 -3.33
N TRP A 17 -4.93 18.50 -2.92
CA TRP A 17 -3.85 17.52 -3.13
C TRP A 17 -4.16 16.20 -2.42
N ASN A 18 -4.60 16.25 -1.16
CA ASN A 18 -4.92 15.06 -0.38
C ASN A 18 -6.08 14.26 -1.00
N THR A 19 -7.08 14.93 -1.58
CA THR A 19 -8.18 14.29 -2.32
C THR A 19 -7.70 13.63 -3.61
N ILE A 20 -6.86 14.30 -4.40
CA ILE A 20 -6.36 13.73 -5.67
C ILE A 20 -5.50 12.50 -5.38
N MET A 21 -4.61 12.58 -4.40
CA MET A 21 -3.72 11.46 -4.05
C MET A 21 -4.50 10.26 -3.48
N SER A 22 -5.57 10.48 -2.73
CA SER A 22 -6.41 9.38 -2.23
C SER A 22 -7.17 8.68 -3.36
N ILE A 23 -7.64 9.44 -4.37
CA ILE A 23 -8.22 8.87 -5.60
C ILE A 23 -7.18 8.05 -6.36
N ILE A 24 -5.98 8.60 -6.58
CA ILE A 24 -4.91 7.89 -7.32
C ILE A 24 -4.54 6.59 -6.59
N ALA A 25 -4.39 6.63 -5.27
CA ALA A 25 -4.10 5.44 -4.50
C ALA A 25 -5.22 4.39 -4.59
N GLY A 26 -6.49 4.82 -4.48
CA GLY A 26 -7.64 3.93 -4.64
C GLY A 26 -7.69 3.25 -6.00
N VAL A 27 -7.42 4.00 -7.08
CA VAL A 27 -7.33 3.47 -8.45
C VAL A 27 -6.17 2.46 -8.56
N LEU A 28 -5.01 2.78 -7.99
CA LEU A 28 -3.84 1.89 -8.04
C LEU A 28 -4.08 0.57 -7.28
N PHE A 29 -4.75 0.65 -6.13
CA PHE A 29 -5.19 -0.52 -5.37
C PHE A 29 -6.19 -1.37 -6.18
N ALA A 30 -7.17 -0.72 -6.83
CA ALA A 30 -8.14 -1.41 -7.68
C ALA A 30 -7.48 -2.11 -8.87
N ILE A 31 -6.52 -1.46 -9.54
CA ILE A 31 -5.73 -2.05 -10.63
C ILE A 31 -4.94 -3.27 -10.13
N GLY A 32 -4.31 -3.17 -8.95
CA GLY A 32 -3.57 -4.30 -8.35
C GLY A 32 -4.44 -5.54 -8.16
N TRP A 33 -5.66 -5.36 -7.63
CA TRP A 33 -6.62 -6.48 -7.48
C TRP A 33 -7.22 -6.94 -8.81
N TRP A 34 -7.43 -6.03 -9.76
CA TRP A 34 -7.91 -6.37 -11.09
C TRP A 34 -6.94 -7.32 -11.82
N ILE A 35 -5.63 -7.07 -11.74
CA ILE A 35 -4.59 -7.91 -12.34
C ILE A 35 -4.66 -9.36 -11.81
N ILE A 36 -4.95 -9.54 -10.52
CA ILE A 36 -5.12 -10.88 -9.94
C ILE A 36 -6.39 -11.56 -10.43
N ILE A 37 -7.50 -10.83 -10.51
CA ILE A 37 -8.78 -11.39 -10.97
C ILE A 37 -8.63 -11.89 -12.41
N ASP A 38 -8.04 -11.08 -13.29
CA ASP A 38 -7.75 -11.45 -14.67
C ASP A 38 -6.88 -12.72 -14.75
N MET A 39 -5.79 -12.76 -13.98
CA MET A 39 -4.91 -13.93 -13.90
C MET A 39 -5.64 -15.19 -13.39
N SER A 40 -6.46 -15.08 -12.34
CA SER A 40 -7.23 -16.21 -11.80
C SER A 40 -8.25 -16.75 -12.80
N CYS A 41 -8.84 -15.90 -13.64
CA CYS A 41 -9.75 -16.32 -14.70
C CYS A 41 -9.02 -17.02 -15.85
N GLN A 42 -7.82 -16.55 -16.22
CA GLN A 42 -7.04 -17.13 -17.32
C GLN A 42 -6.35 -18.45 -16.96
N TYR A 43 -6.01 -18.65 -15.67
CA TYR A 43 -5.29 -19.83 -15.19
C TYR A 43 -6.02 -20.55 -14.05
N PRO A 44 -7.16 -21.22 -14.34
CA PRO A 44 -7.95 -21.92 -13.32
C PRO A 44 -7.30 -23.23 -12.83
N GLN A 45 -6.32 -23.77 -13.57
CA GLN A 45 -5.66 -25.04 -13.24
C GLN A 45 -4.50 -24.86 -12.26
N GLN A 46 -4.49 -25.68 -11.21
CA GLN A 46 -3.53 -25.60 -10.10
C GLN A 46 -2.08 -25.98 -10.48
N SER A 47 -1.89 -26.63 -11.64
CA SER A 47 -0.57 -26.98 -12.20
C SER A 47 0.23 -25.76 -12.68
N ASP A 48 -0.49 -24.73 -13.12
CA ASP A 48 0.05 -23.49 -13.67
C ASP A 48 0.10 -22.39 -12.60
N PHE A 49 -0.84 -22.43 -11.65
CA PHE A 49 -0.93 -21.45 -10.57
C PHE A 49 -1.35 -22.06 -9.22
N ASN A 50 -0.47 -22.01 -8.22
CA ASN A 50 -0.83 -22.41 -6.87
C ASN A 50 -1.62 -21.30 -6.16
N ARG A 51 -2.89 -21.58 -5.84
CA ARG A 51 -3.80 -20.67 -5.11
C ARG A 51 -3.22 -20.07 -3.84
N ILE A 52 -2.24 -20.74 -3.22
CA ILE A 52 -1.55 -20.27 -2.01
C ILE A 52 -0.88 -18.90 -2.23
N TYR A 53 -0.42 -18.59 -3.44
CA TYR A 53 0.28 -17.33 -3.69
C TYR A 53 -0.62 -16.08 -3.62
N HIS A 54 -1.96 -16.23 -3.67
CA HIS A 54 -2.88 -15.12 -3.44
C HIS A 54 -2.76 -14.55 -2.02
N ILE A 55 -2.30 -15.34 -1.05
CA ILE A 55 -2.15 -14.91 0.35
C ILE A 55 -1.17 -13.74 0.47
N ILE A 56 -0.16 -13.66 -0.40
CA ILE A 56 0.84 -12.60 -0.39
C ILE A 56 0.17 -11.23 -0.62
N GLY A 57 -0.73 -11.14 -1.61
CA GLY A 57 -1.49 -9.91 -1.89
C GLY A 57 -2.53 -9.57 -0.81
N ILE A 58 -3.11 -10.58 -0.15
CA ILE A 58 -4.01 -10.37 1.00
C ILE A 58 -3.25 -9.76 2.18
N VAL A 59 -2.06 -10.29 2.49
CA VAL A 59 -1.20 -9.76 3.55
C VAL A 59 -0.79 -8.31 3.25
N ALA A 60 -0.42 -8.00 2.00
CA ALA A 60 -0.13 -6.62 1.58
C ALA A 60 -1.33 -5.68 1.79
N THR A 61 -2.54 -6.15 1.51
CA THR A 61 -3.77 -5.36 1.70
C THR A 61 -4.10 -5.12 3.17
N LEU A 62 -3.94 -6.12 4.04
CA LEU A 62 -4.09 -5.95 5.49
C LEU A 62 -3.08 -4.94 6.02
N ALA A 63 -1.84 -5.01 5.56
CA ALA A 63 -0.79 -4.07 5.92
C ALA A 63 -1.08 -2.64 5.44
N LEU A 64 -1.67 -2.49 4.25
CA LEU A 64 -2.17 -1.20 3.75
C LEU A 64 -3.22 -0.60 4.68
N ILE A 65 -4.20 -1.40 5.12
CA ILE A 65 -5.26 -0.94 6.03
C ILE A 65 -4.65 -0.52 7.38
N LEU A 66 -3.77 -1.35 7.94
CA LEU A 66 -3.10 -1.08 9.22
C LEU A 66 -2.23 0.19 9.14
N ALA A 67 -1.46 0.37 8.07
CA ALA A 67 -0.63 1.55 7.86
C ALA A 67 -1.45 2.84 7.78
N ASN A 68 -2.65 2.76 7.20
CA ASN A 68 -3.53 3.90 7.01
C ASN A 68 -4.44 4.20 8.20
N SER A 69 -4.80 3.19 8.99
CA SER A 69 -5.60 3.31 10.22
C SER A 69 -4.95 4.19 11.28
N VAL A 70 -3.62 4.24 11.33
CA VAL A 70 -2.90 5.11 12.27
C VAL A 70 -2.82 6.55 11.74
N SER A 71 -3.51 7.47 12.42
CA SER A 71 -3.45 8.92 12.16
C SER A 71 -2.11 9.53 12.57
N ASN A 72 -1.64 10.57 11.88
CA ASN A 72 -0.37 11.21 12.28
C ASN A 72 -0.57 12.06 13.55
N SER A 73 -1.79 12.50 13.83
CA SER A 73 -2.17 13.14 15.10
C SER A 73 -1.97 12.24 16.33
N GLN A 74 -2.20 10.93 16.21
CA GLN A 74 -1.88 9.95 17.27
C GLN A 74 -0.37 9.77 17.47
N ILE A 75 0.44 9.97 16.43
CA ILE A 75 1.92 9.88 16.49
C ILE A 75 2.52 11.10 17.18
N SER A 76 1.89 12.28 17.02
CA SER A 76 2.33 13.55 17.61
C SER A 76 1.61 13.89 18.93
N SER A 77 0.70 13.04 19.40
CA SER A 77 -0.14 13.33 20.56
C SER A 77 0.71 13.55 21.82
N TYR A 78 0.54 14.73 22.45
CA TYR A 78 1.32 15.16 23.61
C TYR A 78 0.83 14.50 24.91
N ASN A 79 -0.49 14.30 25.06
CA ASN A 79 -1.12 13.92 26.32
C ASN A 79 -1.07 12.42 26.66
N ASN A 80 -0.84 11.53 25.67
CA ASN A 80 -0.92 10.08 25.87
C ASN A 80 0.32 9.35 25.35
N ALA A 81 1.31 9.14 26.23
CA ALA A 81 2.56 8.47 25.88
C ALA A 81 2.34 7.03 25.35
N SER A 82 1.42 6.28 25.95
CA SER A 82 1.11 4.89 25.55
C SER A 82 0.47 4.80 24.16
N VAL A 83 -0.45 5.71 23.83
CA VAL A 83 -1.10 5.77 22.50
C VAL A 83 -0.09 6.12 21.41
N ARG A 84 0.85 7.04 21.71
CA ARG A 84 1.93 7.43 20.81
C ARG A 84 2.88 6.28 20.49
N ILE A 85 3.27 5.50 21.51
CA ILE A 85 4.14 4.33 21.33
C ILE A 85 3.41 3.24 20.54
N GLY A 86 2.15 2.95 20.87
CA GLY A 86 1.34 1.97 20.15
C GLY A 86 1.15 2.32 18.67
N ALA A 87 0.85 3.59 18.37
CA ALA A 87 0.72 4.09 17.00
C ALA A 87 2.01 3.88 16.18
N ARG A 88 3.18 4.14 16.77
CA ARG A 88 4.48 3.93 16.10
C ARG A 88 4.77 2.46 15.87
N LEU A 89 4.47 1.59 16.84
CA LEU A 89 4.65 0.14 16.70
C LEU A 89 3.76 -0.44 15.61
N ILE A 90 2.47 -0.09 15.58
CA ILE A 90 1.54 -0.56 14.55
C ILE A 90 2.00 -0.10 13.17
N LEU A 91 2.46 1.15 13.04
CA LEU A 91 3.01 1.65 11.78
C LEU A 91 4.26 0.90 11.35
N PHE A 92 5.18 0.67 12.27
CA PHE A 92 6.41 -0.08 11.99
C PHE A 92 6.11 -1.51 11.54
N ILE A 93 5.20 -2.19 12.23
CA ILE A 93 4.73 -3.54 11.87
C ILE A 93 4.09 -3.52 10.48
N SER A 94 3.24 -2.53 10.19
CA SER A 94 2.60 -2.41 8.88
C SER A 94 3.62 -2.26 7.75
N PHE A 95 4.64 -1.44 7.95
CA PHE A 95 5.74 -1.30 6.98
C PHE A 95 6.51 -2.61 6.79
N ILE A 96 6.78 -3.37 7.86
CA ILE A 96 7.41 -4.69 7.77
C ILE A 96 6.56 -5.63 6.91
N PHE A 97 5.24 -5.70 7.13
CA PHE A 97 4.37 -6.57 6.34
C PHE A 97 4.27 -6.13 4.86
N VAL A 98 4.24 -4.81 4.60
CA VAL A 98 4.23 -4.26 3.24
C VAL A 98 5.52 -4.61 2.49
N PHE A 99 6.70 -4.41 3.10
CA PHE A 99 7.97 -4.78 2.45
C PHE A 99 8.17 -6.30 2.38
N GLY A 100 7.73 -7.03 3.40
CA GLY A 100 7.82 -8.50 3.44
C GLY A 100 6.99 -9.16 2.34
N SER A 101 5.75 -8.70 2.13
CA SER A 101 4.91 -9.17 1.02
C SER A 101 5.50 -8.80 -0.35
N PHE A 102 6.07 -7.60 -0.49
CA PHE A 102 6.78 -7.20 -1.72
C PHE A 102 7.97 -8.11 -2.03
N ILE A 103 8.85 -8.37 -1.06
CA ILE A 103 10.01 -9.25 -1.25
C ILE A 103 9.57 -10.69 -1.55
N ALA A 104 8.52 -11.19 -0.87
CA ALA A 104 7.96 -12.51 -1.15
C ALA A 104 7.43 -12.60 -2.59
N SER A 105 6.78 -11.55 -3.11
CA SER A 105 6.31 -11.51 -4.50
C SER A 105 7.46 -11.54 -5.52
N VAL A 106 8.58 -10.88 -5.23
CA VAL A 106 9.81 -10.93 -6.04
C VAL A 106 10.38 -12.34 -6.05
N TRP A 107 10.41 -13.02 -4.89
CA TRP A 107 10.86 -14.40 -4.81
C TRP A 107 9.97 -15.35 -5.62
N VAL A 108 8.64 -15.18 -5.60
CA VAL A 108 7.75 -15.98 -6.42
C VAL A 108 8.04 -15.76 -7.91
N LEU A 109 8.20 -14.51 -8.35
CA LEU A 109 8.51 -14.19 -9.75
C LEU A 109 9.82 -14.85 -10.21
N PHE A 110 10.93 -14.57 -9.51
CA PHE A 110 12.25 -15.02 -9.95
C PHE A 110 12.56 -16.46 -9.54
N GLY A 111 12.26 -16.81 -8.30
CA GLY A 111 12.58 -18.11 -7.71
C GLY A 111 11.69 -19.23 -8.25
N TYR A 112 10.38 -19.00 -8.39
CA TYR A 112 9.46 -20.06 -8.84
C TYR A 112 9.22 -20.06 -10.35
N TYR A 113 9.00 -18.90 -10.99
CA TYR A 113 8.67 -18.86 -12.42
C TYR A 113 9.90 -18.76 -13.33
N VAL A 114 10.86 -17.88 -13.02
CA VAL A 114 12.05 -17.67 -13.88
C VAL A 114 13.07 -18.80 -13.73
N ALA A 115 13.44 -19.19 -12.50
CA ALA A 115 14.48 -20.20 -12.28
C ALA A 115 14.09 -21.59 -12.77
N TYR A 116 12.81 -21.99 -12.63
CA TYR A 116 12.30 -23.28 -13.09
C TYR A 116 11.85 -23.30 -14.55
N LYS A 117 12.07 -22.21 -15.31
CA LYS A 117 11.73 -22.08 -16.75
C LYS A 117 10.32 -22.57 -17.08
N LYS A 118 9.33 -22.18 -16.27
CA LYS A 118 7.92 -22.46 -16.58
C LYS A 118 7.56 -21.80 -17.92
N GLU A 119 6.78 -22.49 -18.76
CA GLU A 119 6.38 -21.97 -20.09
C GLU A 119 5.64 -20.63 -20.02
N ARG A 120 5.03 -20.31 -18.87
CA ARG A 120 4.19 -19.13 -18.68
C ARG A 120 4.65 -18.34 -17.46
N LEU A 121 5.19 -17.14 -17.73
CA LEU A 121 5.70 -16.22 -16.69
C LEU A 121 4.63 -15.25 -16.18
N TYR A 122 3.51 -15.12 -16.89
CA TYR A 122 2.43 -14.17 -16.57
C TYR A 122 1.92 -14.26 -15.12
N PRO A 123 1.70 -15.45 -14.53
CA PRO A 123 1.17 -15.52 -13.17
C PRO A 123 2.14 -14.99 -12.11
N GLY A 124 3.45 -15.14 -12.33
CA GLY A 124 4.48 -14.53 -11.49
C GLY A 124 4.48 -13.00 -11.60
N LEU A 125 4.35 -12.47 -12.82
CA LEU A 125 4.27 -11.02 -13.06
C LEU A 125 3.02 -10.41 -12.47
N ALA A 126 1.88 -11.12 -12.50
CA ALA A 126 0.63 -10.67 -11.91
C ALA A 126 0.73 -10.51 -10.38
N ILE A 127 1.32 -11.49 -9.67
CA ILE A 127 1.53 -11.41 -8.21
C ILE A 127 2.49 -10.28 -7.86
N PHE A 128 3.59 -10.15 -8.61
CA PHE A 128 4.54 -9.05 -8.42
C PHE A 128 3.88 -7.69 -8.65
N GLY A 129 3.14 -7.54 -9.76
CA GLY A 129 2.44 -6.32 -10.13
C GLY A 129 1.39 -5.92 -9.09
N GLN A 130 0.62 -6.88 -8.56
CA GLN A 130 -0.32 -6.62 -7.47
C GLN A 130 0.39 -6.06 -6.24
N ASN A 131 1.44 -6.73 -5.75
CA ASN A 131 2.13 -6.33 -4.53
C ASN A 131 2.84 -4.98 -4.70
N LEU A 132 3.38 -4.70 -5.88
CA LEU A 132 3.96 -3.39 -6.23
C LEU A 132 2.90 -2.28 -6.24
N ALA A 133 1.75 -2.52 -6.85
CA ALA A 133 0.65 -1.55 -6.88
C ALA A 133 0.11 -1.24 -5.47
N ILE A 134 -0.06 -2.27 -4.62
CA ILE A 134 -0.51 -2.11 -3.22
C ILE A 134 0.56 -1.39 -2.37
N LEU A 135 1.86 -1.68 -2.58
CA LEU A 135 2.96 -0.98 -1.94
C LEU A 135 2.91 0.52 -2.26
N ILE A 136 2.84 0.87 -3.54
CA ILE A 136 2.78 2.28 -3.98
C ILE A 136 1.51 2.95 -3.46
N SER A 137 0.36 2.27 -3.50
CA SER A 137 -0.89 2.78 -2.93
C SER A 137 -0.76 3.08 -1.44
N THR A 138 -0.10 2.20 -0.68
CA THR A 138 0.14 2.39 0.75
C THR A 138 1.01 3.62 1.01
N LEU A 139 2.09 3.77 0.23
CA LEU A 139 2.99 4.91 0.34
C LEU A 139 2.29 6.22 -0.02
N ILE A 140 1.49 6.24 -1.09
CA ILE A 140 0.72 7.44 -1.48
C ILE A 140 -0.26 7.84 -0.38
N LEU A 141 -1.07 6.92 0.14
CA LEU A 141 -2.04 7.25 1.20
C LEU A 141 -1.35 7.71 2.50
N LYS A 142 -0.21 7.11 2.84
CA LYS A 142 0.52 7.50 4.06
C LYS A 142 1.20 8.85 3.91
N LEU A 143 1.91 9.08 2.81
CA LEU A 143 2.69 10.30 2.56
C LEU A 143 1.83 11.49 2.13
N SER A 144 0.69 11.23 1.47
CA SER A 144 -0.20 12.30 1.06
C SER A 144 -0.88 12.98 2.24
N ARG A 145 -0.94 12.36 3.41
CA ARG A 145 -1.62 12.95 4.58
C ARG A 145 -0.77 14.07 5.18
N LYS A 146 -0.81 15.25 4.55
CA LYS A 146 -0.29 16.49 5.14
C LYS A 146 -1.32 16.97 6.15
N GLU A 147 -1.03 16.77 7.43
CA GLU A 147 -1.81 17.38 8.52
C GLU A 147 -1.33 18.84 8.64
N ASN A 148 -2.24 19.79 8.44
CA ASN A 148 -1.96 21.19 8.70
C ASN A 148 -1.73 21.33 10.20
N ILE A 149 -0.45 21.33 10.63
CA ILE A 149 -0.09 21.63 12.02
C ILE A 149 -0.32 23.13 12.20
N LEU A 150 -1.55 23.49 12.57
CA LEU A 150 -1.86 24.82 13.06
C LEU A 150 -1.26 24.92 14.47
N TYR A 151 -0.08 25.53 14.56
CA TYR A 151 0.40 26.18 15.79
C TYR A 151 -0.23 27.56 15.90
#